data_AF-A0A3L7YMT6-F1
#
_entry.id   AF-A0A3L7YMT6-F1
#
_cell.length_a   1.000
_cell.length_b   1.000
_cell.length_c   1.000
_cell.angle_alpha   90.00
_cell.angle_beta   90.00
_cell.angle_gamma   90.00
#
_symmetry.space_group_name_H-M   'P 1'
#
loop_
_entity.id
_entity.type
_entity.pdbx_description
1 polymer ?
#
loop_
_entity_poly.entity_id
_entity_poly.type
_entity_poly.pdbx_seq_one_letter_code
_entity_poly.pdbx_strand_id
1 'polypeptide(L)'
;DGQVGVHLLTPLKLSGQDAAILVDRGWLPIDFDRPIRWQPFQTTGEVSVEGRLRTGFRRIPGTTGLVTGEETLSPDLDLDRISVKLPYPLLMLVLTEAPDAPAQGASESKLPIRRDLQEPSTDIPHLFYAFQWIAITVIAGGGYITLVAQEFSASNRQVGARASRARATAR
;
A
#
# COMPACT_ATOMS: atom_id res chain seq x y z
N ASP A 1 -10.43 -8.89 -10.32
CA ASP A 1 -11.71 -9.12 -9.59
C ASP A 1 -11.46 -9.11 -8.11
N GLY A 2 -12.11 -8.23 -7.35
CA GLY A 2 -11.85 -7.96 -5.93
C GLY A 2 -12.26 -9.08 -4.97
N GLN A 3 -11.83 -10.31 -5.26
CA GLN A 3 -12.05 -11.48 -4.42
C GLN A 3 -11.09 -11.45 -3.23
N VAL A 4 -11.60 -11.82 -2.05
CA VAL A 4 -10.79 -12.02 -0.86
C VAL A 4 -9.98 -13.30 -1.02
N GLY A 5 -8.75 -13.28 -0.53
CA GLY A 5 -7.90 -14.45 -0.58
C GLY A 5 -6.66 -14.34 0.28
N VAL A 6 -5.78 -15.31 0.13
CA VAL A 6 -4.58 -15.50 0.95
C VAL A 6 -3.36 -15.64 0.05
N HIS A 7 -2.18 -15.34 0.58
CA HIS A 7 -0.92 -15.61 -0.12
C HIS A 7 -0.38 -16.99 0.31
N LEU A 8 0.04 -17.79 -0.66
CA LEU A 8 0.71 -19.06 -0.39
C LEU A 8 2.19 -18.80 -0.12
N LEU A 9 2.58 -18.98 1.14
CA LEU A 9 3.96 -18.81 1.59
C LEU A 9 4.58 -20.18 1.88
N THR A 10 5.71 -20.47 1.23
CA THR A 10 6.40 -21.74 1.38
C THR A 10 7.85 -21.50 1.81
N PRO A 11 8.33 -22.09 2.92
CA PRO A 11 9.74 -22.07 3.25
C PRO A 11 10.55 -22.88 2.22
N LEU A 12 11.58 -22.26 1.65
CA LEU A 12 12.54 -22.90 0.74
C LEU A 12 13.87 -23.04 1.46
N LYS A 13 14.28 -24.28 1.75
CA LYS A 13 15.60 -24.55 2.32
C LYS A 13 16.66 -24.35 1.24
N LEU A 14 17.71 -23.60 1.57
CA LEU A 14 18.81 -23.33 0.66
C LEU A 14 19.69 -24.58 0.50
N SER A 15 19.97 -24.95 -0.75
CA SER A 15 20.85 -26.09 -1.05
C SER A 15 22.25 -25.85 -0.45
N GLY A 16 22.77 -26.86 0.26
CA GLY A 16 24.06 -26.78 0.93
C GLY A 16 24.13 -25.91 2.20
N GLN A 17 23.01 -25.34 2.68
CA GLN A 17 22.97 -24.55 3.91
C GLN A 17 21.84 -25.02 4.85
N ASP A 18 22.05 -24.85 6.16
CA ASP A 18 20.98 -25.06 7.15
C ASP A 18 20.22 -23.76 7.42
N ALA A 19 19.67 -23.18 6.35
CA ALA A 19 18.85 -21.98 6.41
C ALA A 19 17.77 -22.02 5.33
N ALA A 20 16.67 -21.34 5.58
CA ALA A 20 15.58 -21.19 4.63
C ALA A 20 15.26 -19.72 4.35
N ILE A 21 14.72 -19.46 3.18
CA ILE A 21 14.04 -18.20 2.83
C ILE A 21 12.54 -18.46 2.70
N LEU A 22 11.71 -17.45 2.89
CA LEU A 22 10.28 -17.59 2.61
C LEU A 22 10.02 -17.26 1.14
N VAL A 23 9.21 -18.06 0.46
CA VAL A 23 8.82 -17.81 -0.93
C VAL A 23 7.33 -17.48 -0.97
N ASP A 24 6.99 -16.30 -1.46
CA ASP A 24 5.62 -15.94 -1.82
C ASP A 24 5.33 -16.46 -3.23
N ARG A 25 4.53 -17.53 -3.29
CA ARG A 25 4.14 -18.22 -4.52
C ARG A 25 2.98 -17.52 -5.23
N GLY A 26 2.37 -16.52 -4.60
CA GLY A 26 1.23 -15.78 -5.14
C GLY A 26 -0.05 -15.96 -4.35
N TRP A 27 -1.11 -15.36 -4.89
CA TRP A 27 -2.44 -15.27 -4.29
C TRP A 27 -3.29 -16.51 -4.61
N LEU A 28 -4.07 -16.94 -3.63
CA LEU A 28 -5.08 -17.98 -3.73
C LEU A 28 -6.43 -17.43 -3.26
N PRO A 29 -7.55 -17.87 -3.86
CA PRO A 29 -8.88 -17.61 -3.33
C PRO A 29 -9.01 -18.07 -1.87
N ILE A 30 -9.90 -17.43 -1.12
CA ILE A 30 -10.09 -17.71 0.32
C ILE A 30 -10.44 -19.17 0.63
N ASP A 31 -10.98 -19.93 -0.33
CA ASP A 31 -11.26 -21.37 -0.21
C ASP A 31 -10.00 -22.23 0.00
N PHE A 32 -8.82 -21.65 -0.18
CA PHE A 32 -7.52 -22.25 0.11
C PHE A 32 -6.90 -21.70 1.40
N ASP A 33 -7.66 -21.15 2.34
CA ASP A 33 -7.15 -20.72 3.65
C ASP A 33 -6.70 -21.88 4.56
N ARG A 34 -7.07 -23.12 4.23
CA ARG A 34 -6.79 -24.32 5.03
C ARG A 34 -5.71 -25.23 4.42
N PRO A 35 -4.79 -25.77 5.25
CA PRO A 35 -3.70 -26.64 4.80
C PRO A 35 -4.12 -27.88 3.98
N ILE A 36 -5.30 -28.44 4.26
CA ILE A 36 -5.82 -29.61 3.54
C ILE A 36 -5.98 -29.37 2.02
N ARG A 37 -6.09 -28.10 1.60
CA ARG A 37 -6.27 -27.71 0.20
C ARG A 37 -4.95 -27.37 -0.51
N TRP A 38 -3.81 -27.45 0.19
CA TRP A 38 -2.50 -27.03 -0.35
C TRP A 38 -1.71 -28.16 -1.01
N GLN A 39 -2.18 -29.40 -0.92
CA GLN A 39 -1.51 -30.57 -1.50
C GLN A 39 -1.11 -30.38 -2.97
N PRO A 40 -1.95 -29.78 -3.85
CA PRO A 40 -1.57 -29.55 -5.24
C PRO A 40 -0.36 -28.63 -5.43
N PHE A 41 -0.10 -27.73 -4.47
CA PHE A 41 0.98 -26.74 -4.55
C PHE A 41 2.27 -27.18 -3.87
N GLN A 42 2.30 -28.39 -3.32
CA GLN A 42 3.51 -28.92 -2.70
C GLN A 42 4.57 -29.20 -3.76
N THR A 43 5.78 -28.78 -3.48
CA THR A 43 6.95 -29.03 -4.31
C THR A 43 7.91 -29.91 -3.54
N THR A 44 8.38 -30.99 -4.16
CA THR A 44 9.28 -31.97 -3.53
C THR A 44 10.60 -32.01 -4.26
N GLY A 45 11.70 -32.17 -3.52
CA GLY A 45 13.05 -32.24 -4.08
C GLY A 45 13.71 -30.88 -4.23
N GLU A 46 14.82 -30.85 -4.96
CA GLU A 46 15.58 -29.64 -5.24
C GLU A 46 14.91 -28.86 -6.38
N VAL A 47 14.74 -27.55 -6.18
CA VAL A 47 14.07 -26.66 -7.12
C VAL A 47 14.78 -25.33 -7.28
N SER A 48 14.71 -24.79 -8.49
CA SER A 48 15.14 -23.42 -8.79
C SER A 48 13.92 -22.51 -8.84
N VAL A 49 13.94 -21.44 -8.06
CA VAL A 49 12.86 -20.43 -8.01
C VAL A 49 13.45 -19.08 -8.39
N GLU A 50 12.85 -18.48 -9.41
CA GLU A 50 13.20 -17.14 -9.88
C GLU A 50 12.14 -16.13 -9.40
N GLY A 51 12.59 -14.93 -9.02
CA GLY A 51 11.70 -13.93 -8.43
C GLY A 51 12.43 -12.69 -7.94
N ARG A 52 11.69 -11.78 -7.30
CA ARG A 52 12.24 -10.60 -6.65
C ARG A 52 12.45 -10.87 -5.17
N LEU A 53 13.68 -10.69 -4.71
CA LEU A 53 14.04 -10.80 -3.30
C LEU A 53 13.74 -9.48 -2.58
N ARG A 54 13.09 -9.55 -1.43
CA ARG A 54 12.75 -8.41 -0.58
C ARG A 54 13.19 -8.70 0.85
N THR A 55 13.52 -7.64 1.59
CA THR A 55 13.74 -7.78 3.03
C THR A 55 12.41 -8.02 3.71
N GLY A 56 12.38 -9.05 4.55
CA GLY A 56 11.25 -9.30 5.41
C GLY A 56 11.26 -8.34 6.59
N PHE A 57 10.08 -7.95 7.09
CA PHE A 57 10.01 -7.10 8.26
C PHE A 57 10.08 -7.93 9.54
N ARG A 58 10.85 -7.43 10.50
CA ARG A 58 10.83 -7.89 11.88
C ARG A 58 9.83 -7.02 12.64
N ARG A 59 8.75 -7.61 13.17
CA ARG A 59 7.80 -6.84 13.97
C ARG A 59 8.48 -6.35 15.24
N ILE A 60 8.74 -5.04 15.33
CA ILE A 60 9.22 -4.41 16.56
C ILE A 60 8.02 -4.26 17.53
N PRO A 61 8.03 -4.94 18.70
CA PRO A 61 6.93 -4.84 19.66
C PRO A 61 6.70 -3.38 20.10
N GLY A 62 5.45 -2.92 20.08
CA GLY A 62 5.07 -1.56 20.48
C GLY A 62 5.01 -0.53 19.35
N THR A 63 5.41 -0.89 18.13
CA THR A 63 5.32 0.00 16.94
C THR A 63 4.06 -0.34 16.14
N THR A 64 3.04 0.51 16.20
CA THR A 64 1.91 0.47 15.27
C THR A 64 2.26 1.29 14.03
N GLY A 65 2.67 0.60 12.97
CA GLY A 65 2.61 1.13 11.60
C GLY A 65 3.53 2.32 11.30
N LEU A 66 4.80 2.06 11.08
CA LEU A 66 5.59 2.86 10.14
C LEU A 66 6.35 1.91 9.22
N VAL A 67 5.62 1.42 8.23
CA VAL A 67 6.20 0.71 7.09
C VAL A 67 6.58 1.78 6.07
N THR A 68 7.70 2.47 6.31
CA THR A 68 8.27 3.41 5.35
C THR A 68 9.19 2.64 4.43
N GLY A 69 8.61 2.13 3.35
CA GLY A 69 9.33 1.49 2.25
C GLY A 69 8.31 0.84 1.32
N GLU A 70 8.20 1.34 0.08
CA GLU A 70 7.37 0.76 -0.99
C GLU A 70 7.67 -0.74 -1.22
N GLU A 71 8.81 -1.22 -0.74
CA GLU A 71 9.25 -2.60 -0.85
C GLU A 71 8.99 -3.48 0.39
N THR A 72 8.17 -3.06 1.35
CA THR A 72 7.84 -3.93 2.49
C THR A 72 6.60 -4.79 2.21
N LEU A 73 6.68 -6.07 2.56
CA LEU A 73 5.56 -7.02 2.47
C LEU A 73 4.39 -6.56 3.34
N SER A 74 3.22 -7.19 3.17
CA SER A 74 2.03 -6.86 3.97
C SER A 74 2.40 -6.69 5.45
N PRO A 75 1.93 -5.64 6.13
CA PRO A 75 2.26 -5.39 7.54
C PRO A 75 1.85 -6.54 8.48
N ASP A 76 1.01 -7.46 8.00
CA ASP A 76 0.59 -8.66 8.73
C ASP A 76 1.62 -9.82 8.67
N LEU A 77 2.61 -9.77 7.77
CA LEU A 77 3.62 -10.81 7.63
C LEU A 77 4.75 -10.63 8.65
N ASP A 78 4.61 -11.29 9.80
CA ASP A 78 5.58 -11.30 10.88
C ASP A 78 6.51 -12.52 10.79
N LEU A 79 7.72 -12.31 10.26
CA LEU A 79 8.68 -13.41 10.07
C LEU A 79 9.22 -13.98 11.39
N ASP A 80 9.23 -13.22 12.48
CA ASP A 80 9.64 -13.73 13.80
C ASP A 80 8.64 -14.78 14.30
N ARG A 81 7.34 -14.59 14.02
CA ARG A 81 6.31 -15.58 14.39
C ARG A 81 6.38 -16.85 13.55
N ILE A 82 6.83 -16.74 12.31
CA ILE A 82 6.97 -17.88 11.40
C ILE A 82 8.23 -18.67 11.76
N SER A 83 9.36 -17.99 12.01
CA SER A 83 10.64 -18.64 12.27
C SER A 83 10.59 -19.60 13.46
N VAL A 84 9.87 -19.25 14.53
CA VAL A 84 9.70 -20.10 15.74
C VAL A 84 8.98 -21.43 15.46
N LYS A 85 8.20 -21.52 14.37
CA LYS A 85 7.48 -22.74 13.99
C LYS A 85 8.29 -23.67 13.10
N LEU A 86 9.45 -23.22 12.60
CA LEU A 86 10.27 -23.96 11.66
C LEU A 86 11.42 -24.66 12.39
N PRO A 87 11.80 -25.87 11.96
CA PRO A 87 12.89 -26.62 12.58
C PRO A 87 14.29 -26.13 12.13
N TYR A 88 14.37 -25.06 11.34
CA TYR A 88 15.60 -24.51 10.77
C TYR A 88 15.59 -22.98 10.82
N PRO A 89 16.77 -22.34 10.80
CA PRO A 89 16.89 -20.89 10.70
C PRO A 89 16.17 -20.33 9.47
N LEU A 90 15.31 -19.32 9.69
CA LEU A 90 14.67 -18.56 8.63
C LEU A 90 15.41 -17.23 8.45
N LEU A 91 15.93 -16.98 7.25
CA LEU A 91 16.48 -15.68 6.90
C LEU A 91 15.33 -14.66 6.80
N MET A 92 15.58 -13.42 7.21
CA MET A 92 14.61 -12.32 7.13
C MET A 92 14.49 -11.77 5.70
N LEU A 93 14.28 -12.68 4.76
CA LEU A 93 14.21 -12.45 3.34
C LEU A 93 13.00 -13.20 2.80
N VAL A 94 12.27 -12.54 1.91
CA VAL A 94 11.15 -13.15 1.19
C VAL A 94 11.35 -12.96 -0.29
N LEU A 95 11.24 -14.07 -1.02
CA LEU A 95 11.30 -14.10 -2.47
C LEU A 95 9.87 -14.11 -3.02
N THR A 96 9.47 -13.10 -3.77
CA THR A 96 8.21 -13.13 -4.54
C THR A 96 8.50 -13.79 -5.89
N GLU A 97 7.88 -14.94 -6.13
CA GLU A 97 8.09 -15.74 -7.35
C GLU A 97 7.63 -14.98 -8.61
N ALA A 98 8.42 -15.06 -9.68
CA ALA A 98 8.12 -14.40 -10.94
C ALA A 98 6.90 -15.04 -11.65
N PRO A 99 6.05 -14.24 -12.33
CA PRO A 99 4.84 -14.73 -12.99
C PRO A 99 5.12 -15.81 -14.03
N ASP A 100 6.20 -15.67 -14.80
CA ASP A 100 6.59 -16.59 -15.88
C ASP A 100 7.49 -17.74 -15.43
N ALA A 101 7.80 -17.86 -14.13
CA ALA A 101 8.61 -18.97 -13.64
C ALA A 101 7.92 -20.31 -13.97
N PRO A 102 8.66 -21.34 -14.43
CA PRO A 102 8.07 -22.64 -14.73
C PRO A 102 7.27 -23.11 -13.53
N ALA A 103 6.00 -23.42 -13.77
CA ALA A 103 5.01 -23.59 -12.72
C ALA A 103 5.23 -24.93 -11.98
N GLN A 104 6.14 -24.92 -11.02
CA GLN A 104 6.49 -26.09 -10.22
C GLN A 104 5.39 -26.31 -9.17
N GLY A 105 4.64 -27.42 -9.32
CA GLY A 105 3.47 -27.71 -8.49
C GLY A 105 2.22 -26.89 -8.86
N ALA A 106 2.07 -26.48 -10.11
CA ALA A 106 0.87 -25.78 -10.55
C ALA A 106 -0.33 -26.73 -10.67
N SER A 107 -1.44 -26.32 -10.07
CA SER A 107 -2.74 -26.93 -10.30
C SER A 107 -3.21 -26.63 -11.74
N GLU A 108 -4.03 -27.52 -12.33
CA GLU A 108 -4.67 -27.33 -13.64
C GLU A 108 -5.39 -25.97 -13.78
N SER A 109 -5.71 -25.31 -12.67
CA SER A 109 -6.43 -24.04 -12.58
C SER A 109 -5.59 -22.76 -12.68
N LYS A 110 -4.31 -22.81 -13.08
CA LYS A 110 -3.39 -21.63 -13.09
C LYS A 110 -3.23 -20.92 -11.73
N LEU A 111 -3.47 -21.64 -10.63
CA LEU A 111 -3.23 -21.17 -9.27
C LEU A 111 -1.87 -21.67 -8.76
N PRO A 112 -1.21 -20.93 -7.85
CA PRO A 112 -1.55 -19.58 -7.36
C PRO A 112 -1.38 -18.46 -8.40
N ILE A 113 -2.16 -17.38 -8.25
CA ILE A 113 -2.05 -16.18 -9.09
C ILE A 113 -0.84 -15.37 -8.65
N ARG A 114 0.21 -15.35 -9.48
CA ARG A 114 1.42 -14.59 -9.21
C ARG A 114 1.21 -13.12 -9.53
N ARG A 115 1.81 -12.25 -8.70
CA ARG A 115 1.76 -10.81 -8.94
C ARG A 115 2.70 -10.47 -10.08
N ASP A 116 2.27 -9.54 -10.93
CA ASP A 116 3.23 -8.88 -11.81
C ASP A 116 4.28 -8.18 -10.94
N LEU A 117 5.55 -8.47 -11.21
CA LEU A 117 6.67 -7.84 -10.56
C LEU A 117 7.03 -6.51 -11.23
N GLN A 118 6.28 -6.05 -12.22
CA GLN A 118 6.42 -4.69 -12.74
C GLN A 118 6.39 -3.69 -11.60
N GLU A 119 7.28 -2.71 -11.69
CA GLU A 119 7.26 -1.55 -10.80
C GLU A 119 5.85 -0.94 -10.83
N PRO A 120 5.34 -0.43 -9.70
CA PRO A 120 4.09 0.31 -9.71
C PRO A 120 4.16 1.30 -10.86
N SER A 121 3.23 1.21 -11.81
CA SER A 121 3.20 2.14 -12.92
C SER A 121 3.11 3.54 -12.31
N THR A 122 4.18 4.32 -12.39
CA THR A 122 4.18 5.75 -12.08
C THR A 122 3.21 6.50 -13.00
N ASP A 123 2.74 5.83 -14.06
CA ASP A 123 1.78 6.29 -15.04
C ASP A 123 0.32 6.19 -14.55
N ILE A 124 -0.04 6.99 -13.56
CA ILE A 124 -1.28 7.80 -13.57
C ILE A 124 -0.97 9.14 -12.89
N PRO A 125 -1.25 10.31 -13.51
CA PRO A 125 -0.58 11.55 -13.19
C PRO A 125 -1.10 12.17 -11.90
N HIS A 126 -0.34 12.04 -10.80
CA HIS A 126 -0.50 12.84 -9.57
C HIS A 126 -0.63 14.35 -9.86
N LEU A 127 -0.15 14.75 -11.04
CA LEU A 127 -0.28 16.09 -11.61
C LEU A 127 -1.75 16.58 -11.69
N PHE A 128 -2.71 15.75 -12.12
CA PHE A 128 -4.11 16.20 -12.21
C PHE A 128 -4.72 16.45 -10.84
N TYR A 129 -4.43 15.57 -9.87
CA TYR A 129 -4.83 15.74 -8.48
C TYR A 129 -4.20 16.99 -7.86
N ALA A 130 -2.92 17.26 -8.15
CA ALA A 130 -2.26 18.49 -7.71
C ALA A 130 -2.94 19.74 -8.28
N PHE A 131 -3.24 19.75 -9.60
CA PHE A 131 -3.98 20.85 -10.22
C PHE A 131 -5.35 21.07 -9.59
N GLN A 132 -6.06 19.99 -9.25
CA GLN A 132 -7.35 20.07 -8.58
C GLN A 132 -7.23 20.81 -7.23
N TRP A 133 -6.26 20.45 -6.39
CA TRP A 133 -6.07 21.12 -5.10
C TRP A 133 -5.62 22.57 -5.22
N ILE A 134 -4.79 22.88 -6.21
CA ILE A 134 -4.40 24.27 -6.50
C ILE A 134 -5.64 25.07 -6.91
N ALA A 135 -6.48 24.55 -7.81
CA ALA A 135 -7.69 25.23 -8.25
C ALA A 135 -8.67 25.48 -7.09
N ILE A 136 -8.89 24.47 -6.24
CA ILE A 136 -9.74 24.61 -5.03
C ILE A 136 -9.18 25.71 -4.12
N THR A 137 -7.86 25.72 -3.89
CA THR A 137 -7.20 26.71 -3.02
C THR A 137 -7.33 28.12 -3.58
N VAL A 138 -7.17 28.30 -4.90
CA VAL A 138 -7.32 29.59 -5.58
C VAL A 138 -8.77 30.07 -5.51
N ILE A 139 -9.75 29.21 -5.78
CA ILE A 139 -11.17 29.57 -5.72
C ILE A 139 -11.59 29.90 -4.28
N ALA A 140 -11.26 29.05 -3.31
CA ALA A 140 -11.63 29.25 -1.92
C ALA A 140 -10.93 30.48 -1.33
N GLY A 141 -9.61 30.62 -1.56
CA GLY A 141 -8.82 31.76 -1.09
C GLY A 141 -9.26 33.07 -1.75
N GLY A 142 -9.44 33.09 -3.07
CA GLY A 142 -9.93 34.25 -3.81
C GLY A 142 -11.36 34.64 -3.41
N GLY A 143 -12.25 33.66 -3.27
CA GLY A 143 -13.61 33.86 -2.78
C GLY A 143 -13.63 34.44 -1.37
N TYR A 144 -12.81 33.92 -0.46
CA TYR A 144 -12.70 34.44 0.89
C TYR A 144 -12.20 35.90 0.91
N ILE A 145 -11.14 36.22 0.16
CA ILE A 145 -10.61 37.59 0.09
C ILE A 145 -11.66 38.55 -0.47
N THR A 146 -12.39 38.17 -1.53
CA THR A 146 -13.42 39.03 -2.11
C THR A 146 -14.59 39.27 -1.15
N LEU A 147 -15.06 38.24 -0.44
CA LEU A 147 -16.10 38.37 0.58
C LEU A 147 -15.67 39.31 1.73
N VAL A 148 -14.46 39.13 2.24
CA VAL A 148 -13.91 40.01 3.30
C VAL A 148 -13.79 41.44 2.81
N ALA A 149 -13.27 41.66 1.60
CA ALA A 149 -13.16 42.99 1.01
C ALA A 149 -14.52 43.67 0.79
N GLN A 150 -15.54 42.90 0.40
CA GLN A 150 -16.92 43.38 0.27
C GLN A 150 -17.50 43.80 1.61
N GLU A 151 -17.29 43.01 2.67
CA GLU A 151 -17.76 43.31 4.03
C GLU A 151 -17.14 44.60 4.57
N PHE A 152 -15.82 44.76 4.44
CA PHE A 152 -15.12 45.99 4.83
C PHE A 152 -15.63 47.21 4.04
N SER A 153 -15.80 47.06 2.73
CA SER A 153 -16.30 48.15 1.86
C SER A 153 -17.75 48.52 2.17
N ALA A 154 -18.60 47.55 2.54
CA ALA A 154 -19.98 47.79 2.95
C ALA A 154 -20.05 48.52 4.30
N SER A 155 -19.28 48.05 5.29
CA SER A 155 -19.20 48.69 6.61
C SER A 155 -18.73 50.15 6.51
N ASN A 156 -17.67 50.41 5.76
CA ASN A 156 -17.11 51.76 5.60
C ASN A 156 -18.10 52.73 4.92
N ARG A 157 -18.86 52.24 3.93
CA ARG A 157 -19.94 53.01 3.28
C ARG A 157 -21.08 53.37 4.24
N GLN A 158 -21.46 52.44 5.13
CA GLN A 158 -22.50 52.70 6.13
C GLN A 158 -22.07 53.75 7.17
N VAL A 159 -20.81 53.69 7.63
CA VAL A 159 -20.24 54.68 8.57
C VAL A 159 -20.24 56.08 7.95
N GLY A 160 -19.76 56.22 6.70
CA GLY A 160 -19.79 57.49 5.99
C GLY A 160 -21.20 58.05 5.81
N ALA A 161 -22.16 57.20 5.42
CA ALA A 161 -23.55 57.61 5.24
C ALA A 161 -24.24 58.04 6.55
N ARG A 162 -23.90 57.44 7.69
CA ARG A 162 -24.38 57.86 9.02
C ARG A 162 -23.79 59.21 9.44
N ALA A 163 -22.48 59.41 9.23
CA ALA A 163 -21.81 60.67 9.53
C ALA A 163 -22.39 61.86 8.74
N SER A 164 -22.67 61.65 7.44
CA SER A 164 -23.30 62.67 6.59
C SER A 164 -24.72 63.02 7.05
N ARG A 165 -25.52 62.02 7.45
CA ARG A 165 -26.88 62.26 7.99
C ARG A 165 -26.85 63.02 9.32
N ALA A 166 -25.97 62.64 10.24
CA ALA A 166 -25.84 63.32 11.53
C ALA A 166 -25.47 64.82 11.38
N ARG A 167 -24.60 65.15 10.42
CA ARG A 167 -24.27 66.54 10.08
C ARG A 167 -25.44 67.30 9.47
N ALA A 168 -26.26 66.64 8.65
CA ALA A 168 -27.42 67.27 8.02
C ALA A 168 -28.54 67.57 9.03
N THR A 169 -28.69 66.77 10.08
CA THR A 169 -29.71 66.98 11.14
C THR A 169 -29.28 67.97 12.23
N ALA A 170 -27.98 68.28 12.33
CA ALA A 170 -27.44 69.19 13.35
C ALA A 170 -27.41 70.67 12.90
N ARG A 171 -27.95 70.97 11.70
CA ARG A 171 -28.00 72.29 11.09
C ARG A 171 -29.46 72.71 10.91
#